data_AF-A0A2J7ZQC5-F1
#
_entry.id   AF-A0A2J7ZQC5-F1
#
_cell.length_a   1.000
_cell.length_b   1.000
_cell.length_c   1.000
_cell.angle_alpha   90.00
_cell.angle_beta   90.00
_cell.angle_gamma   90.00
#
_symmetry.space_group_name_H-M   'P 1'
#
loop_
_entity.id
_entity.type
_entity.pdbx_description
1 polymer ?
#
loop_
_entity_poly.entity_id
_entity_poly.type
_entity_poly.pdbx_seq_one_letter_code
_entity_poly.pdbx_strand_id
1 'polypeptide(L)'
;MAMRCCLAMEVVPLVVPPAPPAPAASVGWALLVRHLGWRVGAAVYPLRSLTVKQATILQLQPTLQALHAHHRPFVGEAAGLGPAAADALLPGLGTTLRRVWRLRWENEHKSALWHIAVNGLPGFPMHAAQLARGDADAACPCGTVMGEGDRVHHFWSCAVAEAVLDALSAMLLVPVSRMQLWLVCCPLEVHQLVWDVVCLAALSAMEFGRRLLYRRRPSVGGPPCSIIRVSAETVADFWARLRGFAAMGSRPAVGGRYPWCTPFLPLLRPGRFAFVGPQMWIPPLRRPLEALPTIPWSSQCRPWARAERG
;
A
#
# COMPACT_ATOMS: atom_id res chain seq x y z
N MET A 1 91.99 -11.50 -64.70
CA MET A 1 91.66 -10.60 -63.58
C MET A 1 90.17 -10.70 -63.33
N ALA A 2 89.74 -11.44 -62.31
CA ALA A 2 88.33 -11.69 -62.05
C ALA A 2 87.73 -10.61 -61.13
N MET A 3 86.65 -9.99 -61.61
CA MET A 3 85.75 -9.11 -60.88
C MET A 3 85.13 -9.83 -59.67
N ARG A 4 85.00 -9.12 -58.55
CA ARG A 4 84.02 -9.42 -57.49
C ARG A 4 83.05 -8.25 -57.40
N CYS A 5 81.80 -8.51 -57.80
CA CYS A 5 80.65 -7.65 -57.52
C CYS A 5 80.19 -7.87 -56.07
N CYS A 6 80.09 -6.79 -55.29
CA CYS A 6 79.28 -6.75 -54.08
C CYS A 6 78.23 -5.66 -54.27
N LEU A 7 76.97 -6.07 -54.45
CA LEU A 7 75.80 -5.19 -54.41
C LEU A 7 75.49 -4.87 -52.95
N ALA A 8 75.46 -3.58 -52.59
CA ALA A 8 74.88 -3.12 -51.34
C ALA A 8 73.40 -2.82 -51.57
N MET A 9 72.51 -3.58 -50.93
CA MET A 9 71.09 -3.26 -50.85
C MET A 9 70.85 -2.27 -49.72
N GLU A 10 70.37 -1.08 -50.05
CA GLU A 10 69.98 -0.05 -49.10
C GLU A 10 68.51 -0.27 -48.70
N VAL A 11 68.27 -0.61 -47.43
CA VAL A 11 66.92 -0.77 -46.88
C VAL A 11 66.42 0.60 -46.45
N VAL A 12 65.48 1.19 -47.19
CA VAL A 12 64.79 2.42 -46.79
C VAL A 12 63.67 2.05 -45.81
N PRO A 13 63.73 2.42 -44.52
CA PRO A 13 62.67 2.12 -43.59
C PRO A 13 61.42 2.95 -43.92
N LEU A 14 60.30 2.27 -44.19
CA LEU A 14 59.00 2.90 -44.33
C LEU A 14 58.58 3.47 -42.97
N VAL A 15 58.57 4.80 -42.83
CA VAL A 15 58.05 5.47 -41.64
C VAL A 15 56.53 5.31 -41.63
N VAL A 16 56.02 4.40 -40.80
CA VAL A 16 54.59 4.28 -40.52
C VAL A 16 54.20 5.45 -39.61
N PRO A 17 53.25 6.34 -40.02
CA PRO A 17 52.83 7.43 -39.16
C PRO A 17 52.16 6.87 -37.88
N PRO A 18 52.35 7.53 -36.72
CA PRO A 18 51.74 7.09 -35.47
C PRO A 18 50.22 7.13 -35.59
N ALA A 19 49.56 6.09 -35.07
CA ALA A 19 48.11 6.04 -35.01
C ALA A 19 47.55 7.29 -34.29
N PRO A 20 46.43 7.87 -34.76
CA PRO A 20 45.85 9.04 -34.12
C PRO A 20 45.52 8.76 -32.65
N PRO A 21 45.67 9.74 -31.75
CA PRO A 21 45.39 9.55 -30.33
C PRO A 21 43.94 9.12 -30.16
N ALA A 22 43.73 8.05 -29.39
CA ALA A 22 42.39 7.59 -29.06
C ALA A 22 41.59 8.76 -28.46
N PRO A 23 40.32 8.96 -28.85
CA PRO A 23 39.51 10.01 -28.27
C PRO A 23 39.47 9.84 -26.76
N ALA A 24 39.53 10.95 -26.03
CA ALA A 24 39.42 10.94 -24.57
C ALA A 24 38.20 10.09 -24.17
N ALA A 25 38.35 9.24 -23.15
CA ALA A 25 37.31 8.27 -22.75
C ALA A 25 35.92 8.90 -22.58
N SER A 26 35.86 10.19 -22.20
CA SER A 26 34.64 11.00 -22.10
C SER A 26 33.91 11.21 -23.43
N VAL A 27 34.63 11.41 -24.54
CA VAL A 27 34.07 11.57 -25.90
C VAL A 27 33.56 10.24 -26.43
N GLY A 28 34.35 9.18 -26.25
CA GLY A 28 33.93 7.81 -26.60
C GLY A 28 32.64 7.42 -25.87
N TRP A 29 32.56 7.74 -24.57
CA TRP A 29 31.37 7.45 -23.78
C TRP A 29 30.16 8.30 -24.17
N ALA A 30 30.36 9.58 -24.49
CA ALA A 30 29.28 10.43 -24.99
C ALA A 30 28.67 9.91 -26.31
N LEU A 31 29.49 9.39 -27.22
CA LEU A 31 29.03 8.79 -28.48
C LEU A 31 28.30 7.47 -28.24
N LEU A 32 28.86 6.58 -27.41
CA LEU A 32 28.24 5.28 -27.10
C LEU A 32 26.87 5.46 -26.41
N VAL A 33 26.78 6.34 -25.41
CA VAL A 33 25.54 6.59 -24.66
C VAL A 33 24.39 7.13 -25.54
N ARG A 34 24.66 7.70 -26.73
CA ARG A 34 23.61 8.09 -27.69
C ARG A 34 22.92 6.89 -28.34
N HIS A 35 23.61 5.76 -28.43
CA HIS A 35 23.13 4.55 -29.09
C HIS A 35 22.78 3.43 -28.10
N LEU A 36 23.04 3.63 -26.81
CA LEU A 36 22.67 2.71 -25.74
C LEU A 36 21.23 2.97 -25.27
N GLY A 37 20.54 1.88 -24.92
CA GLY A 37 19.17 1.90 -24.42
C GLY A 37 18.59 0.50 -24.31
N TRP A 38 17.33 0.42 -23.95
CA TRP A 38 16.58 -0.83 -23.86
C TRP A 38 15.53 -0.90 -24.96
N ARG A 39 15.28 -2.10 -25.48
CA ARG A 39 14.16 -2.38 -26.38
C ARG A 39 13.24 -3.40 -25.72
N VAL A 40 11.97 -3.04 -25.56
CA VAL A 40 10.93 -3.93 -25.01
C VAL A 40 9.77 -3.99 -26.00
N GLY A 41 9.65 -5.12 -26.69
CA GLY A 41 8.75 -5.25 -27.84
C GLY A 41 9.11 -4.24 -28.93
N ALA A 42 8.14 -3.42 -29.34
CA ALA A 42 8.33 -2.35 -30.31
C ALA A 42 8.85 -1.03 -29.70
N ALA A 43 8.84 -0.88 -28.37
CA ALA A 43 9.25 0.35 -27.71
C ALA A 43 10.77 0.40 -27.49
N VAL A 44 11.36 1.57 -27.73
CA VAL A 44 12.79 1.87 -27.50
C VAL A 44 12.92 2.92 -26.41
N TYR A 45 13.81 2.68 -25.44
CA TYR A 45 14.09 3.54 -24.30
C TYR A 45 15.56 3.96 -24.33
N PRO A 46 15.90 5.11 -24.94
CA PRO A 46 17.28 5.59 -25.02
C PRO A 46 17.83 5.93 -23.64
N LEU A 47 19.08 5.55 -23.36
CA LEU A 47 19.72 5.76 -22.05
C LEU A 47 19.75 7.25 -21.66
N ARG A 48 19.97 8.16 -22.62
CA ARG A 48 20.01 9.62 -22.37
C ARG A 48 18.68 10.25 -21.99
N SER A 49 17.56 9.68 -22.44
CA SER A 49 16.21 10.21 -22.20
C SER A 49 15.39 9.29 -21.32
N LEU A 50 16.01 8.28 -20.70
CA LEU A 50 15.35 7.35 -19.81
C LEU A 50 14.86 8.09 -18.57
N THR A 51 13.54 8.21 -18.46
CA THR A 51 12.92 8.75 -17.25
C THR A 51 12.95 7.70 -16.15
N VAL A 52 12.92 8.15 -14.88
CA VAL A 52 12.78 7.26 -13.72
C VAL A 52 11.56 6.35 -13.90
N LYS A 53 10.42 6.88 -14.36
CA LYS A 53 9.21 6.09 -14.61
C LYS A 53 9.46 4.96 -15.61
N GLN A 54 10.14 5.23 -16.70
CA GLN A 54 10.47 4.20 -17.69
C GLN A 54 11.46 3.18 -17.12
N ALA A 55 12.51 3.62 -16.42
CA ALA A 55 13.45 2.74 -15.76
C ALA A 55 12.76 1.81 -14.74
N THR A 56 11.87 2.36 -13.91
CA THR A 56 11.08 1.59 -12.95
C THR A 56 10.18 0.57 -13.64
N ILE A 57 9.51 0.94 -14.73
CA ILE A 57 8.71 0.00 -15.52
C ILE A 57 9.60 -1.10 -16.09
N LEU A 58 10.73 -0.76 -16.73
CA LEU A 58 11.66 -1.75 -17.28
C LEU A 58 12.16 -2.74 -16.22
N GLN A 59 12.42 -2.25 -15.01
CA GLN A 59 12.92 -3.07 -13.91
C GLN A 59 11.83 -3.91 -13.22
N LEU A 60 10.63 -3.35 -13.06
CA LEU A 60 9.58 -3.93 -12.20
C LEU A 60 8.35 -4.44 -12.96
N GLN A 61 8.32 -4.39 -14.30
CA GLN A 61 7.15 -4.79 -15.08
C GLN A 61 6.59 -6.17 -14.69
N PRO A 62 7.40 -7.24 -14.52
CA PRO A 62 6.89 -8.54 -14.11
C PRO A 62 6.25 -8.50 -12.72
N THR A 63 6.87 -7.78 -11.78
CA THR A 63 6.35 -7.60 -10.41
C THR A 63 5.03 -6.82 -10.42
N LEU A 64 4.93 -5.76 -11.23
CA LEU A 64 3.69 -4.99 -11.37
C LEU A 64 2.57 -5.81 -12.00
N GLN A 65 2.89 -6.66 -12.99
CA GLN A 65 1.92 -7.59 -13.58
C GLN A 65 1.43 -8.63 -12.57
N ALA A 66 2.34 -9.21 -11.78
CA ALA A 66 1.99 -10.14 -10.70
C ALA A 66 1.08 -9.47 -9.66
N LEU A 67 1.38 -8.23 -9.25
CA LEU A 67 0.52 -7.46 -8.35
C LEU A 67 -0.86 -7.19 -8.96
N HIS A 68 -0.93 -6.81 -10.23
CA HIS A 68 -2.21 -6.57 -10.92
C HIS A 68 -3.05 -7.84 -11.05
N ALA A 69 -2.45 -9.02 -11.13
CA ALA A 69 -3.18 -10.29 -11.18
C ALA A 69 -4.03 -10.53 -9.92
N HIS A 70 -3.65 -9.96 -8.77
CA HIS A 70 -4.42 -10.05 -7.53
C HIS A 70 -5.66 -9.14 -7.48
N HIS A 71 -5.78 -8.15 -8.37
CA HIS A 71 -6.95 -7.27 -8.39
C HIS A 71 -8.24 -8.00 -8.78
N ARG A 72 -8.17 -8.96 -9.71
CA ARG A 72 -9.33 -9.74 -10.14
C ARG A 72 -9.97 -10.54 -8.98
N PRO A 73 -9.23 -11.37 -8.23
CA PRO A 73 -9.81 -12.08 -7.09
C PRO A 73 -10.28 -11.12 -5.98
N PHE A 74 -9.57 -10.01 -5.74
CA PHE A 74 -10.03 -8.98 -4.80
C PHE A 74 -11.40 -8.41 -5.17
N VAL A 75 -11.61 -8.07 -6.45
CA VAL A 75 -12.91 -7.56 -6.95
C VAL A 75 -13.99 -8.63 -6.89
N GLY A 76 -13.68 -9.88 -7.26
CA GLY A 76 -14.61 -11.00 -7.19
C GLY A 76 -15.10 -11.26 -5.77
N GLU A 77 -14.17 -11.30 -4.81
CA GLU A 77 -14.51 -11.36 -3.39
C GLU A 77 -15.32 -10.14 -2.98
N ALA A 78 -14.85 -8.92 -3.23
CA ALA A 78 -15.56 -7.71 -2.81
C ALA A 78 -17.03 -7.69 -3.26
N ALA A 79 -17.30 -8.10 -4.49
CA ALA A 79 -18.64 -8.17 -5.05
C ALA A 79 -19.45 -9.39 -4.57
N GLY A 80 -18.79 -10.47 -4.16
CA GLY A 80 -19.45 -11.75 -3.90
C GLY A 80 -20.06 -12.37 -5.16
N LEU A 81 -19.49 -12.05 -6.32
CA LEU A 81 -20.02 -12.42 -7.64
C LEU A 81 -19.10 -13.41 -8.36
N GLY A 82 -19.65 -14.09 -9.36
CA GLY A 82 -18.88 -14.95 -10.26
C GLY A 82 -17.88 -14.18 -11.15
N PRO A 83 -16.97 -14.89 -11.84
CA PRO A 83 -15.82 -14.30 -12.53
C PRO A 83 -16.17 -13.24 -13.59
N ALA A 84 -17.28 -13.39 -14.31
CA ALA A 84 -17.69 -12.46 -15.37
C ALA A 84 -18.09 -11.08 -14.83
N ALA A 85 -18.79 -11.04 -13.70
CA ALA A 85 -19.18 -9.78 -13.07
C ALA A 85 -17.98 -9.07 -12.42
N ALA A 86 -17.01 -9.85 -11.90
CA ALA A 86 -15.76 -9.29 -11.41
C ALA A 86 -14.97 -8.59 -12.53
N ASP A 87 -14.92 -9.17 -13.73
CA ASP A 87 -14.26 -8.57 -14.89
C ASP A 87 -14.89 -7.25 -15.32
N ALA A 88 -16.22 -7.12 -15.21
CA ALA A 88 -16.93 -5.87 -15.52
C ALA A 88 -16.57 -4.73 -14.54
N LEU A 89 -16.27 -5.07 -13.28
CA LEU A 89 -15.93 -4.10 -12.23
C LEU A 89 -14.43 -3.76 -12.19
N LEU A 90 -13.57 -4.63 -12.71
CA LEU A 90 -12.11 -4.50 -12.64
C LEU A 90 -11.57 -3.16 -13.20
N PRO A 91 -12.06 -2.61 -14.34
CA PRO A 91 -11.60 -1.31 -14.84
C PRO A 91 -11.85 -0.17 -13.85
N GLY A 92 -12.92 -0.25 -13.06
CA GLY A 92 -13.28 0.76 -12.05
C GLY A 92 -12.29 0.85 -10.90
N LEU A 93 -11.68 -0.29 -10.51
CA LEU A 93 -10.75 -0.36 -9.37
C LEU A 93 -9.55 0.57 -9.56
N GLY A 94 -8.95 0.62 -10.75
CA GLY A 94 -7.81 1.49 -11.01
C GLY A 94 -8.15 2.98 -10.86
N THR A 95 -9.37 3.37 -11.21
CA THR A 95 -9.88 4.74 -11.00
C THR A 95 -10.11 5.03 -9.52
N THR A 96 -10.68 4.08 -8.78
CA THR A 96 -10.83 4.17 -7.32
C THR A 96 -9.47 4.32 -6.62
N LEU A 97 -8.50 3.45 -6.89
CA LEU A 97 -7.18 3.49 -6.27
C LEU A 97 -6.46 4.81 -6.55
N ARG A 98 -6.53 5.33 -7.79
CA ARG A 98 -5.98 6.65 -8.13
C ARG A 98 -6.68 7.79 -7.37
N ARG A 99 -8.01 7.73 -7.24
CA ARG A 99 -8.80 8.75 -6.52
C ARG A 99 -8.39 8.80 -5.06
N VAL A 100 -8.41 7.66 -4.37
CA VAL A 100 -8.12 7.59 -2.94
C VAL A 100 -6.64 7.84 -2.63
N TRP A 101 -5.72 7.53 -3.55
CA TRP A 101 -4.30 7.89 -3.42
C TRP A 101 -4.07 9.40 -3.32
N ARG A 102 -4.82 10.17 -4.12
CA ARG A 102 -4.72 11.64 -4.21
C ARG A 102 -5.29 12.37 -3.00
N LEU A 103 -6.00 11.68 -2.11
CA LEU A 103 -6.49 12.29 -0.87
C LEU A 103 -5.31 12.80 -0.04
N ARG A 104 -5.44 14.01 0.52
CA ARG A 104 -4.45 14.56 1.45
C ARG A 104 -4.63 13.88 2.79
N TRP A 105 -3.94 12.77 2.97
CA TRP A 105 -3.92 11.98 4.19
C TRP A 105 -2.65 11.12 4.23
N GLU A 106 -2.14 10.81 5.42
CA GLU A 106 -0.93 10.03 5.60
C GLU A 106 -1.05 8.64 4.96
N ASN A 107 0.07 8.14 4.42
CA ASN A 107 0.08 6.86 3.71
C ASN A 107 -0.26 5.67 4.60
N GLU A 108 -0.09 5.79 5.92
CA GLU A 108 -0.45 4.73 6.87
C GLU A 108 -1.95 4.40 6.83
N HIS A 109 -2.82 5.41 6.69
CA HIS A 109 -4.27 5.23 6.59
C HIS A 109 -4.70 4.64 5.26
N LYS A 110 -3.88 4.84 4.22
CA LYS A 110 -4.12 4.31 2.87
C LYS A 110 -3.67 2.86 2.74
N SER A 111 -2.53 2.53 3.35
CA SER A 111 -1.79 1.27 3.12
C SER A 111 -2.63 0.00 3.20
N ALA A 112 -3.59 -0.07 4.12
CA ALA A 112 -4.45 -1.24 4.30
C ALA A 112 -5.22 -1.60 3.02
N LEU A 113 -5.81 -0.62 2.33
CA LEU A 113 -6.56 -0.85 1.09
C LEU A 113 -5.65 -1.45 0.00
N TRP A 114 -4.42 -0.96 -0.14
CA TRP A 114 -3.48 -1.48 -1.13
C TRP A 114 -3.05 -2.90 -0.79
N HIS A 115 -2.72 -3.17 0.47
CA HIS A 115 -2.30 -4.51 0.88
C HIS A 115 -3.42 -5.52 0.70
N ILE A 116 -4.67 -5.22 1.05
CA ILE A 116 -5.77 -6.17 0.82
C ILE A 116 -6.02 -6.39 -0.68
N ALA A 117 -5.93 -5.33 -1.50
CA ALA A 117 -6.18 -5.41 -2.94
C ALA A 117 -5.20 -6.33 -3.68
N VAL A 118 -4.00 -6.53 -3.12
CA VAL A 118 -2.97 -7.39 -3.70
C VAL A 118 -2.65 -8.63 -2.85
N ASN A 119 -3.47 -8.94 -1.84
CA ASN A 119 -3.21 -10.01 -0.88
C ASN A 119 -1.84 -9.89 -0.16
N GLY A 120 -1.34 -8.68 0.02
CA GLY A 120 0.01 -8.36 0.46
C GLY A 120 0.20 -8.18 1.97
N LEU A 121 -0.74 -8.63 2.80
CA LEU A 121 -0.59 -8.53 4.25
C LEU A 121 0.35 -9.62 4.80
N PRO A 122 1.14 -9.32 5.86
CA PRO A 122 2.00 -10.31 6.49
C PRO A 122 1.21 -11.55 6.92
N GLY A 123 1.67 -12.72 6.46
CA GLY A 123 1.05 -14.02 6.70
C GLY A 123 0.17 -14.53 5.55
N PHE A 124 -0.45 -13.64 4.76
CA PHE A 124 -1.43 -14.06 3.75
C PHE A 124 -0.79 -14.87 2.60
N PRO A 125 0.34 -14.45 1.98
CA PRO A 125 0.97 -15.25 0.93
C PRO A 125 1.49 -16.59 1.45
N MET A 126 1.97 -16.61 2.70
CA MET A 126 2.49 -17.83 3.34
C MET A 126 1.38 -18.83 3.59
N HIS A 127 0.25 -18.38 4.14
CA HIS A 127 -0.91 -19.24 4.36
C HIS A 127 -1.50 -19.74 3.04
N ALA A 128 -1.64 -18.87 2.03
CA ALA A 128 -2.05 -19.30 0.70
C ALA A 128 -1.13 -20.39 0.12
N ALA A 129 0.19 -20.28 0.33
CA ALA A 129 1.14 -21.30 -0.09
C ALA A 129 1.06 -22.60 0.74
N GLN A 130 0.73 -22.51 2.03
CA GLN A 130 0.50 -23.66 2.91
C GLN A 130 -0.76 -24.43 2.51
N LEU A 131 -1.88 -23.72 2.30
CA LEU A 131 -3.12 -24.31 1.80
C LEU A 131 -2.92 -25.00 0.44
N ALA A 132 -2.16 -24.38 -0.47
CA ALA A 132 -1.85 -24.97 -1.77
C ALA A 132 -1.05 -26.28 -1.69
N ARG A 133 -0.38 -26.54 -0.56
CA ARG A 133 0.33 -27.80 -0.28
C ARG A 133 -0.51 -28.82 0.50
N GLY A 134 -1.72 -28.46 0.91
CA GLY A 134 -2.57 -29.29 1.76
C GLY A 134 -2.14 -29.30 3.24
N ASP A 135 -1.38 -28.29 3.68
CA ASP A 135 -1.07 -28.10 5.11
C ASP A 135 -2.36 -27.71 5.87
N ALA A 136 -2.40 -27.95 7.19
CA ALA A 136 -3.58 -27.67 8.03
C ALA A 136 -4.04 -26.20 7.93
N ASP A 137 -5.35 -25.99 8.04
CA ASP A 137 -5.96 -24.67 7.91
C ASP A 137 -5.40 -23.69 8.95
N ALA A 138 -4.98 -22.49 8.52
CA ALA A 138 -4.58 -21.48 9.49
C ALA A 138 -5.78 -20.97 10.27
N ALA A 139 -5.61 -20.95 11.59
CA ALA A 139 -6.57 -20.39 12.52
C ALA A 139 -6.19 -18.94 12.87
N CYS A 140 -7.19 -18.06 12.84
CA CYS A 140 -7.07 -16.72 13.38
C CYS A 140 -7.03 -16.77 14.92
N PRO A 141 -6.30 -15.87 15.60
CA PRO A 141 -6.35 -15.74 17.05
C PRO A 141 -7.75 -15.47 17.64
N CYS A 142 -8.76 -15.15 16.82
CA CYS A 142 -10.16 -15.08 17.25
C CYS A 142 -10.82 -16.47 17.41
N GLY A 143 -10.13 -17.56 17.03
CA GLY A 143 -10.61 -18.93 17.13
C GLY A 143 -11.22 -19.50 15.85
N THR A 144 -11.41 -18.68 14.81
CA THR A 144 -12.00 -19.10 13.53
C THR A 144 -10.94 -19.67 12.59
N VAL A 145 -11.28 -20.78 11.95
CA VAL A 145 -10.50 -21.35 10.85
C VAL A 145 -10.78 -20.56 9.57
N MET A 146 -9.74 -20.15 8.85
CA MET A 146 -9.85 -19.18 7.75
C MET A 146 -10.11 -19.85 6.39
N GLY A 147 -11.11 -20.73 6.31
CA GLY A 147 -11.42 -21.51 5.10
C GLY A 147 -11.96 -20.69 3.92
N GLU A 148 -12.59 -19.54 4.17
CA GLU A 148 -13.09 -18.62 3.14
C GLU A 148 -12.00 -17.71 2.54
N GLY A 149 -10.77 -17.80 3.07
CA GLY A 149 -9.64 -16.97 2.69
C GLY A 149 -9.30 -15.89 3.73
N ASP A 150 -8.00 -15.60 3.85
CA ASP A 150 -7.45 -14.69 4.87
C ASP A 150 -8.08 -13.30 4.86
N ARG A 151 -8.23 -12.74 3.66
CA ARG A 151 -8.76 -11.39 3.47
C ARG A 151 -10.23 -11.31 3.85
N VAL A 152 -11.03 -12.28 3.41
CA VAL A 152 -12.46 -12.37 3.76
C VAL A 152 -12.61 -12.49 5.26
N HIS A 153 -11.84 -13.35 5.91
CA HIS A 153 -11.90 -13.46 7.35
C HIS A 153 -11.50 -12.15 8.04
N HIS A 154 -10.27 -11.67 7.85
CA HIS A 154 -9.76 -10.55 8.64
C HIS A 154 -10.41 -9.19 8.38
N PHE A 155 -11.03 -8.97 7.22
CA PHE A 155 -11.62 -7.68 6.81
C PHE A 155 -13.12 -7.76 6.52
N TRP A 156 -13.76 -8.87 6.87
CA TRP A 156 -15.21 -9.03 6.75
C TRP A 156 -15.81 -9.84 7.90
N SER A 157 -15.46 -11.13 8.03
CA SER A 157 -16.15 -12.07 8.94
C SER A 157 -15.47 -12.30 10.31
N CYS A 158 -14.32 -11.67 10.57
CA CYS A 158 -13.71 -11.69 11.89
C CYS A 158 -14.50 -10.77 12.82
N ALA A 159 -14.77 -11.21 14.05
CA ALA A 159 -15.47 -10.41 15.07
C ALA A 159 -14.90 -8.98 15.27
N VAL A 160 -13.59 -8.80 15.07
CA VAL A 160 -12.94 -7.49 15.14
C VAL A 160 -13.30 -6.60 13.94
N ALA A 161 -13.43 -7.17 12.75
CA ALA A 161 -13.90 -6.46 11.56
C ALA A 161 -15.40 -6.19 11.63
N GLU A 162 -16.19 -7.18 12.04
CA GLU A 162 -17.64 -7.05 12.25
C GLU A 162 -17.97 -5.90 13.20
N ALA A 163 -17.22 -5.73 14.30
CA ALA A 163 -17.43 -4.59 15.21
C ALA A 163 -17.28 -3.21 14.52
N VAL A 164 -16.38 -3.08 13.53
CA VAL A 164 -16.26 -1.86 12.72
C VAL A 164 -17.42 -1.75 11.73
N LEU A 165 -17.84 -2.85 11.12
CA LEU A 165 -19.00 -2.90 10.22
C LEU A 165 -20.30 -2.54 10.95
N ASP A 166 -20.47 -2.99 12.19
CA ASP A 166 -21.59 -2.63 13.07
C ASP A 166 -21.58 -1.13 13.36
N ALA A 167 -20.42 -0.57 13.70
CA ALA A 167 -20.28 0.87 13.93
C ALA A 167 -20.60 1.69 12.68
N LEU A 168 -20.18 1.24 11.50
CA LEU A 168 -20.53 1.88 10.23
C LEU A 168 -22.03 1.77 9.92
N SER A 169 -22.60 0.58 10.08
CA SER A 169 -24.00 0.30 9.75
C SER A 169 -24.95 1.02 10.71
N ALA A 170 -24.58 1.14 11.99
CA ALA A 170 -25.32 1.93 12.97
C ALA A 170 -25.37 3.43 12.60
N MET A 171 -24.32 3.95 11.98
CA MET A 171 -24.25 5.35 11.55
C MET A 171 -24.98 5.62 10.22
N LEU A 172 -24.98 4.62 9.35
CA LEU A 172 -25.70 4.68 8.06
C LEU A 172 -27.17 4.28 8.18
N LEU A 173 -27.56 3.67 9.29
CA LEU A 173 -28.88 3.05 9.50
C LEU A 173 -29.21 1.95 8.48
N VAL A 174 -28.21 1.48 7.74
CA VAL A 174 -28.31 0.39 6.77
C VAL A 174 -27.04 -0.46 6.82
N PRO A 175 -27.12 -1.77 6.54
CA PRO A 175 -25.94 -2.63 6.45
C PRO A 175 -24.97 -2.15 5.36
N VAL A 176 -23.69 -2.07 5.70
CA VAL A 176 -22.63 -1.84 4.72
C VAL A 176 -22.36 -3.13 3.95
N SER A 177 -22.22 -3.05 2.62
CA SER A 177 -21.80 -4.19 1.80
C SER A 177 -20.28 -4.22 1.61
N ARG A 178 -19.75 -5.42 1.36
CA ARG A 178 -18.31 -5.60 1.12
C ARG A 178 -17.84 -4.82 -0.11
N MET A 179 -18.68 -4.72 -1.14
CA MET A 179 -18.42 -3.92 -2.33
C MET A 179 -18.30 -2.43 -1.98
N GLN A 180 -19.17 -1.90 -1.12
CA GLN A 180 -19.10 -0.51 -0.68
C GLN A 180 -17.79 -0.22 0.07
N LEU A 181 -17.35 -1.12 0.95
CA LEU A 181 -16.15 -0.92 1.75
C LEU A 181 -14.85 -1.18 0.95
N TRP A 182 -14.74 -2.31 0.26
CA TRP A 182 -13.50 -2.74 -0.40
C TRP A 182 -13.29 -2.05 -1.76
N LEU A 183 -14.35 -1.83 -2.54
CA LEU A 183 -14.25 -1.09 -3.81
C LEU A 183 -14.53 0.40 -3.66
N VAL A 184 -14.78 0.86 -2.42
CA VAL A 184 -15.03 2.26 -2.08
C VAL A 184 -16.22 2.82 -2.89
N CYS A 185 -17.22 1.97 -3.14
CA CYS A 185 -18.46 2.34 -3.80
C CYS A 185 -19.36 3.07 -2.82
N CYS A 186 -19.62 4.36 -3.07
CA CYS A 186 -20.36 5.19 -2.14
C CYS A 186 -21.85 4.81 -2.05
N PRO A 187 -22.42 4.68 -0.84
CA PRO A 187 -23.87 4.60 -0.64
C PRO A 187 -24.57 5.88 -1.13
N LEU A 188 -25.84 5.77 -1.56
CA LEU A 188 -26.61 6.87 -2.18
C LEU A 188 -26.68 8.15 -1.35
N GLU A 189 -26.68 8.04 -0.03
CA GLU A 189 -26.87 9.16 0.91
C GLU A 189 -25.55 9.76 1.41
N VAL A 190 -24.41 9.22 0.97
CA VAL A 190 -23.08 9.69 1.39
C VAL A 190 -22.40 10.37 0.22
N HIS A 191 -21.60 11.40 0.51
CA HIS A 191 -20.75 11.99 -0.51
C HIS A 191 -19.50 11.13 -0.75
N GLN A 192 -19.14 10.85 -2.00
CA GLN A 192 -18.01 9.97 -2.36
C GLN A 192 -16.71 10.30 -1.62
N LEU A 193 -16.36 11.59 -1.47
CA LEU A 193 -15.14 12.01 -0.75
C LEU A 193 -15.16 11.66 0.73
N VAL A 194 -16.34 11.72 1.38
CA VAL A 194 -16.50 11.30 2.78
C VAL A 194 -16.35 9.80 2.85
N TRP A 195 -16.99 9.09 1.92
CA TRP A 195 -16.91 7.64 1.87
C TRP A 195 -15.48 7.15 1.62
N ASP A 196 -14.71 7.83 0.76
CA ASP A 196 -13.31 7.49 0.54
C ASP A 196 -12.51 7.54 1.85
N VAL A 197 -12.71 8.57 2.68
CA VAL A 197 -12.07 8.70 4.01
C VAL A 197 -12.57 7.63 4.98
N VAL A 198 -13.87 7.38 5.01
CA VAL A 198 -14.49 6.37 5.88
C VAL A 198 -13.96 4.97 5.58
N CYS A 199 -13.88 4.58 4.30
CA CYS A 199 -13.33 3.28 3.89
C CYS A 199 -11.87 3.13 4.29
N LEU A 200 -11.05 4.15 4.04
CA LEU A 200 -9.64 4.12 4.43
C LEU A 200 -9.47 4.06 5.95
N ALA A 201 -10.26 4.82 6.72
CA ALA A 201 -10.27 4.76 8.18
C ALA A 201 -10.63 3.36 8.69
N ALA A 202 -11.71 2.78 8.14
CA ALA A 202 -12.23 1.48 8.55
C ALA A 202 -11.23 0.36 8.24
N LEU A 203 -10.73 0.28 7.00
CA LEU A 203 -9.74 -0.73 6.62
C LEU A 203 -8.43 -0.60 7.41
N SER A 204 -7.99 0.63 7.67
CA SER A 204 -6.80 0.89 8.48
C SER A 204 -7.00 0.46 9.94
N ALA A 205 -8.18 0.71 10.52
CA ALA A 205 -8.54 0.25 11.86
C ALA A 205 -8.65 -1.28 11.92
N MET A 206 -9.27 -1.93 10.93
CA MET A 206 -9.32 -3.40 10.84
C MET A 206 -7.92 -4.02 10.81
N GLU A 207 -6.97 -3.44 10.06
CA GLU A 207 -5.58 -3.89 10.08
C GLU A 207 -4.90 -3.65 11.44
N PHE A 208 -5.19 -2.53 12.11
CA PHE A 208 -4.75 -2.30 13.50
C PHE A 208 -5.28 -3.40 14.44
N GLY A 209 -6.58 -3.69 14.36
CA GLY A 209 -7.24 -4.73 15.15
C GLY A 209 -6.67 -6.12 14.90
N ARG A 210 -6.43 -6.47 13.63
CA ARG A 210 -5.75 -7.71 13.24
C ARG A 210 -4.37 -7.81 13.88
N ARG A 211 -3.53 -6.77 13.75
CA ARG A 211 -2.19 -6.76 14.39
C ARG A 211 -2.29 -6.89 15.91
N LEU A 212 -3.29 -6.27 16.52
CA LEU A 212 -3.53 -6.35 17.96
C LEU A 212 -3.93 -7.76 18.40
N LEU A 213 -4.79 -8.44 17.63
CA LEU A 213 -5.12 -9.86 17.84
C LEU A 213 -3.87 -10.74 17.82
N TYR A 214 -3.02 -10.59 16.80
CA TYR A 214 -1.78 -11.38 16.70
C TYR A 214 -0.77 -11.05 17.80
N ARG A 215 -0.64 -9.78 18.18
CA ARG A 215 0.22 -9.37 19.29
C ARG A 215 -0.24 -9.94 20.64
N ARG A 216 -1.55 -10.02 20.85
CA ARG A 216 -2.17 -10.55 22.07
C ARG A 216 -2.52 -12.03 21.95
N ARG A 217 -2.02 -12.73 20.93
CA ARG A 217 -2.26 -14.15 20.75
C ARG A 217 -1.80 -14.86 22.02
N PRO A 218 -2.65 -15.68 22.65
CA PRO A 218 -2.24 -16.39 23.84
C PRO A 218 -1.09 -17.32 23.52
N SER A 219 -0.11 -17.40 24.43
CA SER A 219 0.83 -18.50 24.46
C SER A 219 0.08 -19.82 24.63
N VAL A 220 0.69 -20.93 24.24
CA VAL A 220 0.10 -22.26 24.42
C VAL A 220 -0.26 -22.46 25.91
N GLY A 221 -1.54 -22.71 26.20
CA GLY A 221 -2.06 -22.85 27.57
C GLY A 221 -2.39 -21.54 28.30
N GLY A 222 -2.22 -20.38 27.65
CA GLY A 222 -2.59 -19.08 28.20
C GLY A 222 -4.08 -18.75 28.09
N PRO A 223 -4.59 -17.75 28.84
CA PRO A 223 -5.98 -17.32 28.76
C PRO A 223 -6.31 -16.75 27.37
N PRO A 224 -7.51 -16.99 26.82
CA PRO A 224 -7.85 -16.55 25.48
C PRO A 224 -7.76 -15.03 25.32
N CYS A 225 -7.41 -14.58 24.11
CA CYS A 225 -7.42 -13.16 23.78
C CYS A 225 -8.84 -12.60 23.97
N SER A 226 -8.96 -11.48 24.70
CA SER A 226 -10.26 -10.81 24.86
C SER A 226 -10.67 -10.13 23.55
N ILE A 227 -11.38 -10.87 22.70
CA ILE A 227 -11.89 -10.41 21.40
C ILE A 227 -12.75 -9.15 21.59
N ILE A 228 -13.58 -9.11 22.63
CA ILE A 228 -14.42 -7.95 22.97
C ILE A 228 -13.55 -6.71 23.18
N ARG A 229 -12.46 -6.82 23.95
CA ARG A 229 -11.55 -5.70 24.20
C ARG A 229 -10.80 -5.26 22.95
N VAL A 230 -10.35 -6.21 22.12
CA VAL A 230 -9.67 -5.88 20.86
C VAL A 230 -10.63 -5.20 19.88
N SER A 231 -11.87 -5.67 19.78
CA SER A 231 -12.93 -5.08 18.96
C SER A 231 -13.24 -3.65 19.41
N ALA A 232 -13.40 -3.46 20.74
CA ALA A 232 -13.56 -2.17 21.37
C ALA A 232 -12.43 -1.17 21.03
N GLU A 233 -11.17 -1.60 21.18
CA GLU A 233 -10.00 -0.77 20.84
C GLU A 233 -9.94 -0.46 19.33
N THR A 234 -10.38 -1.40 18.49
CA THR A 234 -10.40 -1.25 17.02
C THR A 234 -11.45 -0.23 16.57
N VAL A 235 -12.66 -0.28 17.13
CA VAL A 235 -13.71 0.73 16.88
C VAL A 235 -13.26 2.10 17.38
N ALA A 236 -12.58 2.16 18.53
CA ALA A 236 -12.04 3.42 19.04
C ALA A 236 -10.96 4.01 18.11
N ASP A 237 -10.08 3.17 17.56
CA ASP A 237 -9.06 3.57 16.57
C ASP A 237 -9.71 4.08 15.27
N PHE A 238 -10.75 3.40 14.75
CA PHE A 238 -11.53 3.88 13.61
C PHE A 238 -12.07 5.31 13.84
N TRP A 239 -12.72 5.55 14.98
CA TRP A 239 -13.24 6.87 15.30
C TRP A 239 -12.16 7.91 15.54
N ALA A 240 -11.02 7.52 16.13
CA ALA A 240 -9.87 8.40 16.29
C ALA A 240 -9.29 8.83 14.94
N ARG A 241 -9.18 7.94 13.95
CA ARG A 241 -8.72 8.26 12.58
C ARG A 241 -9.64 9.28 11.91
N LEU A 242 -10.96 9.09 12.00
CA LEU A 242 -11.92 10.04 11.44
C LEU A 242 -11.85 11.42 12.11
N ARG A 243 -11.72 11.46 13.45
CA ARG A 243 -11.48 12.72 14.17
C ARG A 243 -10.18 13.39 13.76
N GLY A 244 -9.10 12.61 13.62
CA GLY A 244 -7.80 13.10 13.14
C GLY A 244 -7.91 13.72 11.75
N PHE A 245 -8.62 13.06 10.83
CA PHE A 245 -8.86 13.60 9.49
C PHE A 245 -9.65 14.91 9.53
N ALA A 246 -10.73 14.98 10.31
CA ALA A 246 -11.52 16.20 10.48
C ALA A 246 -10.66 17.36 11.04
N ALA A 247 -9.78 17.07 12.01
CA ALA A 247 -8.92 18.04 12.64
C ALA A 247 -7.85 18.63 11.70
N MET A 248 -7.41 17.89 10.67
CA MET A 248 -6.46 18.41 9.68
C MET A 248 -7.03 19.59 8.88
N GLY A 249 -8.37 19.78 8.84
CA GLY A 249 -9.02 20.85 8.08
C GLY A 249 -8.72 20.82 6.58
N SER A 250 -8.19 19.70 6.08
CA SER A 250 -7.74 19.58 4.70
C SER A 250 -8.95 19.41 3.79
N ARG A 251 -9.15 20.38 2.91
CA ARG A 251 -10.11 20.27 1.81
C ARG A 251 -9.75 19.06 0.95
N PRO A 252 -10.67 18.11 0.68
CA PRO A 252 -10.55 17.34 -0.53
C PRO A 252 -10.68 18.33 -1.70
N ALA A 253 -9.72 18.31 -2.62
CA ALA A 253 -9.63 19.28 -3.69
C ALA A 253 -10.70 19.00 -4.75
N VAL A 254 -11.96 19.34 -4.47
CA VAL A 254 -13.06 19.13 -5.42
C VAL A 254 -13.98 20.34 -5.41
N GLY A 255 -14.01 21.05 -6.53
CA GLY A 255 -15.07 22.00 -6.85
C GLY A 255 -16.36 21.23 -7.10
N GLY A 256 -17.24 21.22 -6.11
CA GLY A 256 -18.54 20.56 -6.17
C GLY A 256 -19.37 20.90 -4.93
N ARG A 257 -20.71 20.84 -5.03
CA ARG A 257 -21.61 21.10 -3.91
C ARG A 257 -21.49 19.96 -2.89
N TYR A 258 -20.75 20.21 -1.82
CA TYR A 258 -20.70 19.31 -0.67
C TYR A 258 -22.04 19.33 0.07
N PRO A 259 -22.71 18.19 0.32
CA PRO A 259 -23.94 18.16 1.09
C PRO A 259 -23.66 18.63 2.51
N TRP A 260 -24.49 19.54 3.03
CA TRP A 260 -24.33 20.10 4.38
C TRP A 260 -24.48 19.03 5.48
N CYS A 261 -25.13 17.92 5.17
CA CYS A 261 -25.38 16.81 6.10
C CYS A 261 -24.76 15.54 5.53
N THR A 262 -23.64 15.09 6.10
CA THR A 262 -23.16 13.72 5.91
C THR A 262 -23.05 13.07 7.29
N PRO A 263 -23.38 11.77 7.44
CA PRO A 263 -23.50 11.14 8.77
C PRO A 263 -22.18 11.06 9.54
N PHE A 264 -21.04 11.12 8.85
CA PHE A 264 -19.70 11.01 9.47
C PHE A 264 -18.97 12.35 9.59
N LEU A 265 -19.07 13.21 8.57
CA LEU A 265 -18.26 14.42 8.45
C LEU A 265 -19.08 15.60 7.91
N PRO A 266 -20.10 16.12 8.63
CA PRO A 266 -20.85 17.27 8.12
C PRO A 266 -19.95 18.51 8.00
N LEU A 267 -20.31 19.40 7.08
CA LEU A 267 -19.58 20.65 6.87
C LEU A 267 -20.06 21.69 7.89
N LEU A 268 -19.19 22.11 8.82
CA LEU A 268 -19.50 23.18 9.77
C LEU A 268 -19.51 24.55 9.10
N ARG A 269 -18.50 24.79 8.25
CA ARG A 269 -18.26 26.01 7.45
C ARG A 269 -17.46 25.63 6.20
N PRO A 270 -17.43 26.46 5.13
CA PRO A 270 -16.61 26.17 3.95
C PRO A 270 -15.16 25.82 4.33
N GLY A 271 -14.75 24.55 4.13
CA GLY A 271 -13.41 24.06 4.43
C GLY A 271 -13.15 23.57 5.86
N ARG A 272 -14.16 23.47 6.74
CA ARG A 272 -14.03 22.83 8.06
C ARG A 272 -15.11 21.75 8.24
N PHE A 273 -14.67 20.52 8.50
CA PHE A 273 -15.55 19.40 8.81
C PHE A 273 -15.78 19.30 10.32
N ALA A 274 -17.02 19.05 10.73
CA ALA A 274 -17.31 18.50 12.04
C ALA A 274 -17.12 16.99 11.97
N PHE A 275 -16.73 16.41 13.09
CA PHE A 275 -16.86 14.99 13.30
C PHE A 275 -18.22 14.70 13.90
N VAL A 276 -18.98 13.80 13.29
CA VAL A 276 -20.16 13.17 13.90
C VAL A 276 -19.82 11.70 14.12
N GLY A 277 -19.57 11.36 15.37
CA GLY A 277 -19.51 9.99 15.85
C GLY A 277 -20.50 9.80 16.99
N PRO A 278 -20.61 8.60 17.56
CA PRO A 278 -21.49 8.36 18.69
C PRO A 278 -21.20 9.38 19.80
N GLN A 279 -22.22 10.15 20.21
CA GLN A 279 -22.09 11.15 21.27
C GLN A 279 -21.76 10.54 22.65
N MET A 280 -21.73 9.22 22.77
CA MET A 280 -21.29 8.48 23.93
C MET A 280 -20.60 7.20 23.47
N TRP A 281 -19.29 7.24 23.40
CA TRP A 281 -18.49 6.04 23.62
C TRP A 281 -17.41 6.40 24.63
N ILE A 282 -17.78 6.24 25.90
CA ILE A 282 -16.85 6.33 27.03
C ILE A 282 -15.95 5.11 26.90
N PRO A 283 -14.63 5.25 26.65
CA PRO A 283 -13.72 4.13 26.75
C PRO A 283 -13.86 3.54 28.16
N PRO A 284 -13.77 2.21 28.40
CA PRO A 284 -13.59 1.73 29.75
C PRO A 284 -12.38 2.46 30.32
N LEU A 285 -12.66 3.30 31.32
CA LEU A 285 -11.77 4.32 31.86
C LEU A 285 -10.37 3.72 32.00
N ARG A 286 -9.39 4.32 31.30
CA ARG A 286 -8.02 4.26 31.81
C ARG A 286 -8.13 4.79 33.23
N ARG A 287 -7.70 3.98 34.21
CA ARG A 287 -7.52 4.45 35.59
C ARG A 287 -6.83 5.81 35.56
N PRO A 288 -7.18 6.75 36.46
CA PRO A 288 -6.54 8.06 36.49
C PRO A 288 -5.03 7.86 36.61
N LEU A 289 -4.27 8.51 35.73
CA LEU A 289 -2.85 8.73 35.95
C LEU A 289 -2.75 9.57 37.23
N GLU A 290 -2.45 8.89 38.34
CA GLU A 290 -1.81 9.56 39.47
C GLU A 290 -0.53 10.20 38.95
N ALA A 291 -0.34 11.45 39.38
CA ALA A 291 0.72 12.33 38.96
C ALA A 291 2.10 11.66 39.08
N LEU A 292 2.79 11.53 37.95
CA LEU A 292 4.25 11.38 37.93
C LEU A 292 4.85 12.64 37.32
N PRO A 293 5.97 13.14 37.89
CA PRO A 293 6.46 14.48 37.63
C PRO A 293 6.97 14.63 36.20
N THR A 294 6.73 15.83 35.65
CA THR A 294 7.22 16.31 34.36
C THR A 294 8.74 16.20 34.27
N ILE A 295 9.23 15.35 33.36
CA ILE A 295 10.62 15.37 32.89
C ILE A 295 10.64 16.07 31.52
N PRO A 296 11.51 17.07 31.28
CA PRO A 296 11.53 17.83 30.03
C PRO A 296 11.90 16.96 28.83
N TRP A 297 11.20 17.20 27.73
CA TRP A 297 11.35 16.51 26.46
C TRP A 297 12.60 17.01 25.72
N SER A 298 13.79 16.59 26.15
CA SER A 298 15.03 16.87 25.43
C SER A 298 16.05 15.76 25.62
N SER A 299 15.84 14.61 24.95
CA SER A 299 16.88 13.72 24.40
C SER A 299 16.30 12.32 24.16
N GLN A 300 15.98 11.97 22.92
CA GLN A 300 16.12 10.62 22.35
C GLN A 300 15.54 10.59 20.91
N CYS A 301 16.18 11.34 20.02
CA CYS A 301 16.29 10.92 18.62
C CYS A 301 17.71 10.39 18.45
N ARG A 302 17.89 9.07 18.40
CA ARG A 302 19.02 8.47 17.68
C ARG A 302 18.50 7.40 16.71
N PRO A 303 19.04 7.32 15.49
CA PRO A 303 18.55 6.43 14.45
C PRO A 303 19.10 5.01 14.63
N TRP A 304 18.26 4.01 14.35
CA TRP A 304 18.67 2.62 14.22
C TRP A 304 19.44 2.42 12.91
N ALA A 305 20.77 2.38 12.97
CA ALA A 305 21.61 1.99 11.85
C ALA A 305 22.75 1.08 12.32
N ARG A 306 22.85 -0.07 11.63
CA ARG A 306 23.96 -1.04 11.55
C ARG A 306 24.23 -1.96 12.76
N ALA A 307 23.98 -3.26 12.52
CA ALA A 307 24.87 -4.34 12.94
C ALA A 307 24.63 -5.60 12.07
N GLU A 308 25.24 -5.66 10.89
CA GLU A 308 25.63 -6.92 10.24
C GLU A 308 27.07 -6.74 9.76
N ARG A 309 28.00 -7.30 10.53
CA ARG A 309 29.32 -7.81 10.13
C ARG A 309 29.99 -8.36 11.39
N GLY A 310 30.07 -9.68 11.43
CA GLY A 310 30.73 -10.53 12.41
C GLY A 310 30.58 -11.95 11.89
#